data_AF-L1P034-F1
#
_entry.id   AF-L1P034-F1
#
_cell.length_a   1.000
_cell.length_b   1.000
_cell.length_c   1.000
_cell.angle_alpha   90.00
_cell.angle_beta   90.00
_cell.angle_gamma   90.00
#
_symmetry.space_group_name_H-M   'P 1'
#
loop_
_entity.id
_entity.type
_entity.pdbx_description
1 polymer ?
#
loop_
_entity_poly.entity_id
_entity_poly.type
_entity_poly.pdbx_seq_one_letter_code
_entity_poly.pdbx_strand_id
1 'polypeptide(L)'
;MTLTRIMERLGYKGIATPHGFRSLASSVLNEQGYNLDAIERQLSHIDENRIRAAYNRSDYMDERREMMQWYADFLRRHYEEAKKPT
;
A
#
# COMPACT_ATOMS: atom_id res chain seq x y z
N MET A 1 22.16 4.03 1.31
CA MET A 1 21.32 5.16 0.85
C MET A 1 19.87 4.76 1.03
N THR A 2 19.18 5.28 2.05
CA THR A 2 17.82 4.85 2.42
C THR A 2 16.79 5.68 1.64
N LEU A 3 15.69 5.06 1.19
CA LEU A 3 14.59 5.70 0.47
C LEU A 3 14.07 6.97 1.17
N THR A 4 14.06 6.98 2.51
CA THR A 4 13.75 8.17 3.33
C THR A 4 14.60 9.38 2.96
N ARG A 5 15.91 9.23 2.76
CA ARG A 5 16.83 10.33 2.45
C ARG A 5 16.60 10.90 1.05
N ILE A 6 16.10 10.09 0.12
CA ILE A 6 15.69 10.55 -1.22
C ILE A 6 14.42 11.40 -1.08
N MET A 7 13.42 10.91 -0.34
CA MET A 7 12.18 11.65 -0.11
C MET A 7 12.40 12.98 0.62
N GLU A 8 13.30 13.02 1.60
CA GLU A 8 13.67 14.27 2.27
C GLU A 8 14.26 15.29 1.28
N ARG A 9 15.10 14.85 0.34
CA ARG A 9 15.66 15.71 -0.71
C ARG A 9 14.61 16.19 -1.73
N LEU A 10 13.54 15.43 -1.91
CA LEU A 10 12.39 15.83 -2.72
C LEU A 10 11.44 16.80 -1.99
N GLY A 11 11.75 17.20 -0.76
CA GLY A 11 10.96 18.15 0.02
C GLY A 11 9.92 17.52 0.96
N TYR A 12 9.87 16.19 1.07
CA TYR A 12 8.90 15.50 1.94
C TYR A 12 9.32 15.39 3.41
N LYS A 13 10.40 16.06 3.83
CA LYS A 13 10.89 15.99 5.21
C LYS A 13 9.81 16.49 6.18
N GLY A 14 9.38 15.63 7.11
CA GLY A 14 8.31 15.94 8.06
C GLY A 14 6.89 15.91 7.48
N ILE A 15 6.75 15.64 6.17
CA ILE A 15 5.46 15.56 5.47
C ILE A 15 5.10 14.12 5.15
N ALA A 16 6.05 13.35 4.60
CA ALA A 16 5.83 11.95 4.23
C ALA A 16 7.09 11.12 4.40
N THR A 17 6.90 9.82 4.69
CA THR A 17 7.99 8.84 4.80
C THR A 17 7.60 7.55 4.06
N PRO A 18 8.57 6.68 3.72
CA PRO A 18 8.27 5.39 3.12
C PRO A 18 7.37 4.50 4.00
N HIS A 19 7.49 4.63 5.32
CA HIS A 19 6.62 3.91 6.25
C HIS A 19 5.20 4.49 6.22
N GLY A 20 5.06 5.82 6.26
CA GLY A 20 3.76 6.49 6.16
C GLY A 20 2.99 6.10 4.90
N PHE A 21 3.67 5.92 3.76
CA PHE A 21 3.02 5.42 2.54
C PHE A 21 2.50 3.98 2.67
N ARG A 22 3.20 3.09 3.39
CA ARG A 22 2.71 1.73 3.64
C ARG A 22 1.48 1.74 4.55
N SER A 23 1.52 2.54 5.63
CA SER A 23 0.39 2.69 6.53
C SER A 23 -0.85 3.22 5.79
N LEU A 24 -0.68 4.24 4.95
CA LEU A 24 -1.76 4.78 4.12
C LEU A 24 -2.34 3.72 3.18
N ALA A 25 -1.48 2.98 2.46
CA ALA A 25 -1.92 1.93 1.54
C ALA A 25 -2.70 0.83 2.29
N SER A 26 -2.20 0.37 3.44
CA SER A 26 -2.87 -0.62 4.27
C SER A 26 -4.27 -0.15 4.71
N SER A 27 -4.38 1.07 5.25
CA SER A 27 -5.65 1.64 5.71
C SER A 27 -6.67 1.75 4.57
N VAL A 28 -6.29 2.36 3.44
CA VAL A 28 -7.20 2.55 2.30
C VAL A 28 -7.68 1.22 1.72
N LEU A 29 -6.79 0.24 1.59
CA LEU A 29 -7.15 -1.07 1.04
C LEU A 29 -8.05 -1.87 1.98
N ASN A 30 -7.84 -1.75 3.29
CA ASN A 30 -8.72 -2.34 4.29
C ASN A 30 -10.11 -1.68 4.27
N GLU A 31 -10.18 -0.36 4.18
CA GLU A 31 -11.45 0.39 4.09
C GLU A 31 -12.23 0.04 2.82
N GLN A 32 -11.53 -0.24 1.72
CA GLN A 32 -12.14 -0.69 0.47
C GLN A 32 -12.63 -2.16 0.52
N GLY A 33 -12.29 -2.90 1.58
CA GLY A 33 -12.76 -4.27 1.82
C GLY A 33 -11.95 -5.36 1.11
N TYR A 34 -10.72 -5.09 0.68
CA TYR A 34 -9.84 -6.12 0.15
C TYR A 34 -9.43 -7.13 1.23
N ASN A 35 -9.08 -8.34 0.80
CA ASN A 35 -8.62 -9.38 1.71
C ASN A 35 -7.35 -8.98 2.45
N LEU A 36 -7.39 -9.01 3.78
CA LEU A 36 -6.27 -8.69 4.64
C LEU A 36 -5.02 -9.52 4.30
N ASP A 37 -5.17 -10.82 4.02
CA ASP A 37 -4.02 -11.68 3.71
C ASP A 37 -3.33 -11.24 2.40
N ALA A 38 -4.10 -10.75 1.41
CA ALA A 38 -3.56 -10.22 0.16
C ALA A 38 -2.84 -8.87 0.37
N ILE A 39 -3.39 -8.01 1.24
CA ILE A 39 -2.77 -6.73 1.64
C ILE A 39 -1.42 -6.98 2.34
N GLU A 40 -1.40 -7.84 3.35
CA GLU A 40 -0.19 -8.15 4.12
C GLU A 40 0.89 -8.79 3.24
N ARG A 41 0.51 -9.68 2.32
CA ARG A 41 1.40 -10.23 1.29
C ARG A 41 1.98 -9.16 0.37
N GLN A 42 1.19 -8.15 0.00
CA GLN A 42 1.65 -7.03 -0.83
C GLN A 42 2.62 -6.10 -0.09
N LEU A 43 2.45 -5.96 1.23
CA LEU A 43 3.34 -5.18 2.10
C LEU A 43 4.61 -5.94 2.50
N SER A 44 4.74 -7.20 2.06
CA SER A 44 5.81 -8.13 2.45
C SER A 44 5.91 -8.31 3.97
N HIS A 45 4.77 -8.24 4.66
CA HIS A 45 4.71 -8.55 6.07
C HIS A 45 4.77 -10.07 6.26
N ILE A 46 5.52 -10.49 7.28
CA ILE A 46 5.60 -11.90 7.66
C ILE A 46 4.40 -12.18 8.53
N ASP A 47 3.58 -13.16 8.15
CA ASP A 47 2.44 -13.60 8.95
C ASP A 47 2.94 -14.12 10.30
N GLU A 48 2.58 -13.44 11.39
CA GLU A 48 2.94 -13.84 12.75
C GLU A 48 2.27 -15.17 13.15
N ASN A 49 1.15 -15.51 12.51
CA ASN A 49 0.41 -16.74 12.78
C ASN A 49 0.95 -17.90 11.95
N ARG A 50 1.97 -18.58 12.50
CA ARG A 50 2.64 -19.75 11.89
C ARG A 50 1.67 -20.87 11.50
N ILE A 51 0.50 -20.98 12.13
CA ILE A 51 -0.54 -21.97 11.78
C ILE A 51 -1.25 -21.52 10.49
N ARG A 52 -1.71 -20.27 10.39
CA ARG A 52 -2.32 -19.75 9.15
C ARG A 52 -1.36 -19.78 7.98
N ALA A 53 -0.11 -19.38 8.18
CA ALA A 53 0.94 -19.43 7.16
C ALA A 53 1.19 -20.85 6.61
N ALA A 54 0.98 -21.90 7.42
CA ALA A 54 1.15 -23.30 7.00
C ALA A 54 0.04 -23.79 6.04
N TYR A 55 -1.18 -23.26 6.20
CA TYR A 55 -2.34 -23.62 5.38
C TYR A 55 -2.56 -22.67 4.19
N ASN A 56 -2.21 -21.39 4.35
CA ASN A 56 -2.38 -20.38 3.31
C ASN A 56 -1.14 -20.26 2.41
N ARG A 57 -1.03 -21.19 1.44
CA ARG A 57 0.03 -21.18 0.41
C ARG A 57 -0.34 -20.37 -0.82
N SER A 58 -1.50 -19.72 -0.84
CA SER A 58 -1.90 -18.88 -1.97
C SER A 58 -1.11 -17.57 -1.91
N ASP A 59 -0.51 -17.18 -3.02
CA ASP A 59 0.14 -15.87 -3.15
C ASP A 59 -0.86 -14.76 -3.51
N TYR A 60 -2.15 -15.10 -3.69
CA TYR A 60 -3.24 -14.20 -4.04
C TYR A 60 -2.91 -13.31 -5.24
N MET A 61 -2.15 -13.81 -6.22
CA MET A 61 -1.57 -12.98 -7.27
C MET A 61 -2.62 -12.26 -8.12
N ASP A 62 -3.73 -12.91 -8.45
CA ASP A 62 -4.78 -12.29 -9.26
C ASP A 62 -5.52 -11.21 -8.47
N GLU A 63 -5.87 -11.49 -7.21
CA GLU A 63 -6.48 -10.51 -6.30
C GLU A 63 -5.54 -9.32 -6.05
N ARG A 64 -4.25 -9.56 -5.85
CA ARG A 64 -3.24 -8.51 -5.66
C ARG A 64 -3.06 -7.64 -6.90
N ARG A 65 -3.17 -8.21 -8.11
CA ARG A 65 -3.14 -7.42 -9.36
C ARG A 65 -4.34 -6.49 -9.44
N GLU A 66 -5.54 -7.01 -9.19
CA GLU A 66 -6.76 -6.22 -9.19
C GLU A 66 -6.71 -5.11 -8.11
N MET A 67 -6.31 -5.47 -6.90
CA MET A 67 -6.14 -4.56 -5.77
C MET A 67 -5.17 -3.42 -6.07
N MET A 68 -4.00 -3.74 -6.66
CA MET A 68 -3.02 -2.71 -6.99
C MET A 68 -3.45 -1.84 -8.17
N GLN A 69 -4.20 -2.38 -9.12
CA GLN A 69 -4.79 -1.59 -10.20
C GLN A 69 -5.83 -0.62 -9.65
N TRP A 70 -6.73 -1.08 -8.79
CA TRP A 70 -7.70 -0.22 -8.12
C TRP A 70 -7.01 0.87 -7.29
N TYR A 71 -5.97 0.52 -6.53
CA TYR A 71 -5.23 1.50 -5.72
C TYR A 71 -4.54 2.55 -6.60
N ALA A 72 -4.00 2.16 -7.75
CA ALA A 72 -3.43 3.10 -8.72
C ALA A 72 -4.49 4.07 -9.27
N ASP A 73 -5.70 3.58 -9.57
CA ASP A 73 -6.80 4.40 -10.06
C ASP A 73 -7.36 5.34 -8.98
N PHE A 74 -7.42 4.87 -7.72
CA PHE A 74 -7.73 5.69 -6.55
C PHE A 74 -6.75 6.86 -6.39
N LEU A 75 -5.44 6.58 -6.42
CA LEU A 75 -4.40 7.61 -6.33
C LEU A 75 -4.48 8.59 -7.51
N ARG A 76 -4.71 8.09 -8.73
CA ARG A 76 -4.86 8.92 -9.93
C ARG A 76 -6.03 9.89 -9.80
N ARG A 77 -7.18 9.43 -9.31
CA ARG A 77 -8.35 10.28 -9.09
C ARG A 77 -8.03 11.44 -8.15
N HIS A 78 -7.43 11.15 -7.00
CA HIS A 78 -7.07 12.19 -6.03
C HIS A 78 -6.00 13.16 -6.55
N TYR A 79 -5.05 12.65 -7.34
CA TYR A 79 -4.06 13.50 -7.99
C TYR A 79 -4.69 14.47 -8.98
N GLU A 80 -5.62 14.01 -9.82
CA GLU A 80 -6.33 14.87 -10.77
C GLU A 80 -7.25 15.87 -10.06
N GLU A 81 -7.91 15.48 -8.97
CA GLU A 81 -8.71 16.40 -8.13
C GLU A 81 -7.86 17.51 -7.53
N ALA A 82 -6.68 17.19 -6.98
CA ALA A 82 -5.76 18.17 -6.40
C ALA A 82 -5.18 19.16 -7.42
N LYS A 83 -5.23 18.84 -8.72
CA LYS A 83 -4.74 19.71 -9.81
C LYS A 83 -5.78 20.69 -10.34
N LYS A 84 -7.06 20.51 -10.02
CA LYS A 84 -8.10 21.43 -10.47
C LYS A 84 -7.87 22.79 -9.79
N PRO A 85 -7.85 23.91 -10.54
CA PRO A 85 -7.72 25.22 -9.94
C PRO A 85 -8.93 25.50 -9.04
N THR A 86 -8.67 25.95 -7.82
CA THR A 86 -9.68 26.46 -6.87
C THR A 86 -10.41 27.67 -7.44
#